data_AF-A0A3B8ZF37-F1
#
_entry.id   AF-A0A3B8ZF37-F1
#
_cell.length_a   1.000
_cell.length_b   1.000
_cell.length_c   1.000
_cell.angle_alpha   90.00
_cell.angle_beta   90.00
_cell.angle_gamma   90.00
#
_symmetry.space_group_name_H-M   'P 1'
#
loop_
_entity.id
_entity.type
_entity.pdbx_description
1 polymer ?
#
loop_
_entity_poly.entity_id
_entity_poly.type
_entity_poly.pdbx_seq_one_letter_code
_entity_poly.pdbx_strand_id
1 'polypeptide(L)'
;MTLATAFAKCGLFGVKTQDQALALMALCEAEGLHPATAVRDYHIISGKPALKADAMLARFQQAGGKVKWISYTAERCCAEFSHPAGGTVEIDWTIQMAKAAGLDRNPTWKQYPRQMLKARCISEGVRTVFPAVSIGVY
;
A
#
# COMPACT_ATOMS: atom_id res chain seq x y z
N MET A 1 -15.40 -2.36 -24.38
CA MET A 1 -14.10 -2.25 -25.09
C MET A 1 -13.52 -0.83 -25.17
N THR A 2 -14.28 0.24 -24.92
CA THR A 2 -13.81 1.64 -25.05
C THR A 2 -13.00 2.18 -23.86
N LEU A 3 -13.25 1.69 -22.63
CA LEU A 3 -12.49 2.12 -21.45
C LEU A 3 -11.05 1.58 -21.45
N ALA A 4 -10.86 0.31 -21.82
CA ALA A 4 -9.56 -0.36 -21.82
C ALA A 4 -8.53 0.34 -22.74
N THR A 5 -8.98 0.72 -23.93
CA THR A 5 -8.17 1.43 -24.91
C THR A 5 -7.88 2.86 -24.48
N ALA A 6 -8.80 3.53 -23.77
CA ALA A 6 -8.56 4.84 -23.20
C ALA A 6 -7.51 4.81 -22.07
N PHE A 7 -7.59 3.83 -21.16
CA PHE A 7 -6.60 3.63 -20.09
C PHE A 7 -5.20 3.28 -20.63
N ALA A 8 -5.11 2.42 -21.64
CA ALA A 8 -3.82 2.06 -22.24
C ALA A 8 -3.21 3.20 -23.08
N LYS A 9 -4.02 4.01 -23.77
CA LYS A 9 -3.53 5.14 -24.59
C LYS A 9 -3.19 6.38 -23.79
N CYS A 10 -3.87 6.66 -22.67
CA CYS A 10 -3.65 7.92 -21.98
C CYS A 10 -2.32 7.94 -21.21
N GLY A 11 -1.67 6.79 -21.02
CA GLY A 11 -0.37 6.68 -20.35
C GLY A 11 -0.40 7.14 -18.88
N LEU A 12 -1.56 7.57 -18.37
CA LEU A 12 -1.72 7.82 -16.96
C LEU A 12 -1.66 6.48 -16.23
N PHE A 13 -1.04 6.51 -15.06
CA PHE A 13 -1.08 5.43 -14.08
C PHE A 13 -0.23 4.18 -14.39
N GLY A 14 0.70 4.27 -15.36
CA GLY A 14 1.74 3.25 -15.56
C GLY A 14 1.30 1.98 -16.27
N VAL A 15 0.05 1.91 -16.73
CA VAL A 15 -0.49 0.85 -17.58
C VAL A 15 -0.03 1.09 -19.01
N LYS A 16 0.88 0.26 -19.51
CA LYS A 16 1.52 0.46 -20.82
C LYS A 16 0.90 -0.38 -21.93
N THR A 17 0.17 -1.43 -21.58
CA THR A 17 -0.43 -2.36 -22.55
C THR A 17 -1.92 -2.55 -22.30
N GLN A 18 -2.65 -2.90 -23.35
CA GLN A 18 -4.08 -3.16 -23.30
C GLN A 18 -4.42 -4.34 -22.37
N ASP A 19 -3.55 -5.34 -22.30
CA ASP A 19 -3.71 -6.50 -21.43
C ASP A 19 -3.57 -6.14 -19.93
N GLN A 20 -2.65 -5.23 -19.59
CA GLN A 20 -2.51 -4.72 -18.22
C GLN A 20 -3.76 -3.93 -17.79
N ALA A 21 -4.35 -3.16 -18.71
CA ALA A 21 -5.61 -2.46 -18.44
C ALA A 21 -6.75 -3.46 -18.21
N LEU A 22 -6.81 -4.52 -19.02
CA LEU A 22 -7.83 -5.57 -18.91
C LEU A 22 -7.73 -6.33 -17.59
N ALA A 23 -6.53 -6.73 -17.18
CA ALA A 23 -6.29 -7.40 -15.90
C ALA A 23 -6.69 -6.52 -14.71
N LEU A 24 -6.39 -5.22 -14.77
CA LEU A 24 -6.80 -4.27 -13.73
C LEU A 24 -8.32 -4.11 -13.69
N MET A 25 -9.00 -3.99 -14.84
CA MET A 25 -10.47 -3.91 -14.87
C MET A 25 -11.14 -5.20 -14.38
N ALA A 26 -10.58 -6.38 -14.67
CA ALA A 26 -11.09 -7.64 -14.13
C ALA A 26 -10.93 -7.71 -12.60
N LEU A 27 -9.83 -7.20 -12.05
CA LEU A 27 -9.64 -7.05 -10.61
C LEU A 27 -10.65 -6.06 -10.00
N CYS A 28 -10.91 -4.95 -10.71
CA CYS A 28 -11.92 -3.97 -10.30
C CYS A 28 -13.32 -4.57 -10.23
N GLU A 29 -13.69 -5.36 -11.23
CA GLU A 29 -14.98 -6.05 -11.28
C GLU A 29 -15.12 -7.08 -10.15
N ALA A 30 -14.06 -7.85 -9.87
CA ALA A 30 -14.04 -8.81 -8.78
C ALA A 30 -14.11 -8.16 -7.38
N GLU A 31 -13.51 -6.97 -7.19
CA GLU A 31 -13.55 -6.21 -5.93
C GLU A 31 -14.76 -5.27 -5.83
N GLY A 32 -15.60 -5.15 -6.87
CA GLY A 32 -16.70 -4.18 -6.92
C GLY A 32 -16.24 -2.72 -6.93
N LEU A 33 -14.99 -2.45 -7.36
CA LEU A 33 -14.38 -1.13 -7.39
C LEU A 33 -14.55 -0.48 -8.76
N HIS A 34 -14.79 0.84 -8.77
CA HIS A 34 -14.75 1.59 -10.03
C HIS A 34 -13.32 1.62 -10.59
N PRO A 35 -13.09 1.39 -11.90
CA PRO A 35 -11.75 1.31 -12.48
C PRO A 35 -10.83 2.50 -12.16
N ALA A 36 -11.40 3.71 -12.12
CA ALA A 36 -10.66 4.92 -11.75
C ALA A 36 -10.12 4.89 -10.29
N THR A 37 -10.82 4.20 -9.38
CA THR A 37 -10.43 4.05 -7.97
C THR A 37 -9.28 3.05 -7.81
N ALA A 38 -9.36 1.90 -8.48
CA ALA A 38 -8.29 0.92 -8.45
C ALA A 38 -6.99 1.50 -9.03
N VAL A 39 -7.08 2.19 -10.15
CA VAL A 39 -5.94 2.83 -10.80
C VAL A 39 -5.24 3.87 -9.88
N ARG A 40 -5.97 4.51 -8.96
CA ARG A 40 -5.41 5.44 -7.97
C ARG A 40 -4.71 4.72 -6.80
N ASP A 41 -5.33 3.64 -6.33
CA ASP A 41 -4.97 2.96 -5.07
C ASP A 41 -3.85 1.91 -5.26
N TYR A 42 -3.71 1.37 -6.49
CA TYR A 42 -2.69 0.41 -6.89
C TYR A 42 -1.47 1.10 -7.54
N HIS A 43 -0.26 0.62 -7.23
CA HIS A 43 0.96 0.93 -7.96
C HIS A 43 1.48 -0.31 -8.67
N ILE A 44 1.87 -0.20 -9.93
CA ILE A 44 2.56 -1.30 -10.60
C ILE A 44 4.04 -1.23 -10.21
N ILE A 45 4.48 -2.14 -9.34
CA ILE A 45 5.89 -2.31 -8.98
C ILE A 45 6.35 -3.61 -9.63
N SER A 46 7.33 -3.54 -10.53
CA SER A 46 7.87 -4.71 -11.27
C SER A 46 6.80 -5.54 -12.00
N GLY A 47 5.78 -4.89 -12.57
CA GLY A 47 4.71 -5.55 -13.32
C GLY A 47 3.60 -6.17 -12.46
N LYS A 48 3.67 -6.06 -11.13
CA LYS A 48 2.62 -6.52 -10.21
C LYS A 48 1.87 -5.32 -9.60
N PRO A 49 0.54 -5.34 -9.56
CA PRO A 49 -0.23 -4.37 -8.80
C PRO A 49 0.07 -4.57 -7.31
N ALA A 50 0.53 -3.52 -6.63
CA ALA A 50 0.81 -3.48 -5.21
C ALA A 50 0.04 -2.31 -4.59
N LEU A 51 -0.66 -2.55 -3.49
CA LEU A 51 -1.43 -1.51 -2.81
C LEU A 51 -0.48 -0.54 -2.12
N LYS A 52 -0.68 0.77 -2.31
CA LYS A 52 0.13 1.78 -1.58
C LYS A 52 -0.11 1.68 -0.09
N ALA A 53 0.92 1.96 0.71
CA ALA A 53 0.77 2.02 2.17
C ALA A 53 -0.33 3.02 2.59
N ASP A 54 -0.41 4.19 1.94
CA ASP A 54 -1.47 5.16 2.23
C ASP A 54 -2.87 4.65 1.84
N ALA A 55 -2.99 3.83 0.78
CA ALA A 55 -4.25 3.20 0.41
C ALA A 55 -4.65 2.09 1.40
N MET A 56 -3.67 1.32 1.91
CA MET A 56 -3.90 0.33 2.99
C MET A 56 -4.38 1.03 4.26
N LEU A 57 -3.76 2.15 4.63
CA LEU A 57 -4.17 2.94 5.78
C LEU A 57 -5.58 3.51 5.62
N ALA A 58 -5.91 4.05 4.44
CA ALA A 58 -7.24 4.59 4.16
C ALA A 58 -8.33 3.52 4.27
N ARG A 59 -8.12 2.35 3.66
CA ARG A 59 -9.04 1.21 3.77
C ARG A 59 -9.16 0.70 5.21
N PHE A 60 -8.05 0.63 5.94
CA PHE A 60 -8.05 0.26 7.36
C PHE A 60 -8.87 1.22 8.22
N GLN A 61 -8.71 2.54 8.00
CA GLN A 61 -9.49 3.56 8.69
C GLN A 61 -10.98 3.50 8.34
N GLN A 62 -11.32 3.28 7.06
CA GLN A 62 -12.70 3.10 6.61
C GLN A 62 -13.38 1.87 7.23
N ALA A 63 -12.62 0.80 7.46
CA ALA A 63 -13.11 -0.40 8.14
C ALA A 63 -13.34 -0.20 9.65
N GLY A 64 -12.97 0.96 10.21
CA GLY A 64 -13.09 1.26 11.64
C GLY A 64 -11.78 1.12 12.42
N GLY A 65 -10.65 0.93 11.72
CA GLY A 65 -9.33 0.88 12.31
C GLY A 65 -8.82 2.25 12.76
N LYS A 66 -8.10 2.29 13.87
CA LYS A 66 -7.46 3.49 14.42
C LYS A 66 -5.95 3.31 14.45
N VAL A 67 -5.23 4.39 14.15
CA VAL A 67 -3.76 4.42 14.20
C VAL A 67 -3.32 5.59 15.06
N LYS A 68 -2.52 5.30 16.08
CA LYS A 68 -1.92 6.28 16.98
C LYS A 68 -0.41 6.27 16.77
N TRP A 69 0.12 7.36 16.22
CA TRP A 69 1.55 7.51 16.01
C TRP A 69 2.25 7.83 17.33
N ILE A 70 3.22 6.99 17.70
CA ILE A 70 4.05 7.15 18.90
C ILE A 70 5.37 7.84 18.54
N SER A 71 5.96 7.45 17.41
CA SER A 71 7.19 8.06 16.89
C SER A 71 7.15 8.16 15.38
N TYR A 72 7.63 9.29 14.84
CA TYR A 72 7.68 9.54 13.41
C TYR A 72 8.92 10.36 13.03
N THR A 73 10.08 9.73 13.06
CA THR A 73 11.38 10.33 12.73
C THR A 73 12.06 9.62 11.55
N ALA A 74 13.22 10.11 11.13
CA ALA A 74 14.02 9.46 10.09
C ALA A 74 14.71 8.16 10.57
N GLU A 75 14.77 7.95 11.89
CA GLU A 75 15.50 6.84 12.51
C GLU A 75 14.55 5.76 13.04
N ARG A 76 13.34 6.16 13.47
CA ARG A 76 12.33 5.30 14.07
C ARG A 76 10.92 5.75 13.68
N CYS A 77 10.07 4.79 13.37
CA CYS A 77 8.64 4.99 13.16
C CYS A 77 7.88 3.93 13.96
N CYS A 78 7.09 4.38 14.92
CA CYS A 78 6.34 3.53 15.82
C CYS A 78 4.88 3.99 15.87
N ALA A 79 3.95 3.05 15.77
CA ALA A 79 2.53 3.33 15.87
C ALA A 79 1.76 2.15 16.47
N GLU A 80 0.72 2.49 17.21
CA GLU A 80 -0.27 1.55 17.69
C GLU A 80 -1.44 1.49 16.70
N PHE A 81 -1.73 0.29 16.22
CA PHE A 81 -2.82 -0.02 15.31
C PHE A 81 -3.89 -0.77 16.10
N SER A 82 -5.14 -0.35 16.00
CA SER A 82 -6.26 -1.01 16.67
C SER A 82 -7.46 -1.15 15.75
N HIS A 83 -8.17 -2.26 15.85
CA HIS A 83 -9.41 -2.52 15.10
C HIS A 83 -10.37 -3.34 15.95
N PRO A 84 -11.69 -3.05 15.95
CA PRO A 84 -12.67 -3.79 16.75
C PRO A 84 -12.66 -5.31 16.50
N ALA A 85 -12.40 -5.73 15.26
CA ALA A 85 -12.32 -7.15 14.88
C ALA A 85 -10.92 -7.79 15.04
N GLY A 86 -9.88 -6.99 15.30
CA GLY A 86 -8.47 -7.42 15.21
C GLY A 86 -7.63 -7.20 16.47
N GLY A 87 -8.18 -6.49 17.46
CA GLY A 87 -7.46 -6.10 18.67
C GLY A 87 -6.53 -4.91 18.43
N THR A 88 -5.52 -4.78 19.28
CA THR A 88 -4.54 -3.68 19.27
C THR A 88 -3.13 -4.25 19.21
N VAL A 89 -2.25 -3.67 18.39
CA VAL A 89 -0.84 -4.00 18.31
C VAL A 89 0.00 -2.75 18.18
N GLU A 90 1.15 -2.72 18.85
CA GLU A 90 2.18 -1.71 18.63
C GLU A 90 3.22 -2.25 17.64
N ILE A 91 3.49 -1.48 16.60
CA ILE A 91 4.52 -1.79 15.60
C ILE A 91 5.62 -0.74 15.68
N ASP A 92 6.87 -1.20 15.71
CA ASP A 92 8.05 -0.34 15.76
C ASP A 92 9.04 -0.72 14.67
N TRP A 93 9.36 0.24 13.82
CA TRP A 93 10.34 0.11 12.74
C TRP A 93 11.47 1.11 12.93
N THR A 94 12.70 0.61 12.97
CA THR A 94 13.90 1.44 12.95
C THR A 94 14.63 1.35 11.61
N ILE A 95 15.43 2.37 11.31
CA ILE A 95 16.28 2.38 10.11
C ILE A 95 17.31 1.23 10.14
N GLN A 96 17.72 0.79 11.33
CA GLN A 96 18.64 -0.35 11.48
C GLN A 96 17.96 -1.67 11.10
N MET A 97 16.70 -1.87 11.51
CA MET A 97 15.91 -3.04 11.08
C MET A 97 15.72 -3.05 9.56
N ALA A 98 15.46 -1.88 8.96
CA ALA A 98 15.33 -1.76 7.51
C ALA A 98 16.63 -2.10 6.77
N LYS A 99 17.79 -1.69 7.30
CA LYS A 99 19.12 -2.07 6.77
C LYS A 99 19.37 -3.57 6.91
N ALA A 100 19.07 -4.16 8.07
CA ALA A 100 19.19 -5.60 8.29
C ALA A 100 18.29 -6.42 7.33
N ALA A 101 17.13 -5.89 6.98
CA ALA A 101 16.22 -6.46 5.98
C ALA A 101 16.66 -6.21 4.51
N GLY A 102 17.78 -5.51 4.27
CA GLY A 102 18.31 -5.24 2.93
C GLY A 102 17.48 -4.23 2.11
N LEU A 103 16.63 -3.42 2.76
CA LEU A 103 15.74 -2.48 2.10
C LEU A 103 16.45 -1.18 1.66
N ASP A 104 17.62 -0.90 2.24
CA ASP A 104 18.42 0.30 1.99
C ASP A 104 19.06 0.37 0.60
N ARG A 105 19.01 -0.73 -0.16
CA ARG A 105 19.45 -0.81 -1.56
C ARG A 105 18.65 0.11 -2.48
N ASN A 106 17.40 0.40 -2.13
CA ASN A 106 16.60 1.34 -2.88
C ASN A 106 17.01 2.79 -2.49
N PRO A 107 17.47 3.63 -3.44
CA PRO A 107 17.95 4.98 -3.16
C PRO A 107 16.92 5.89 -2.48
N THR A 108 15.62 5.60 -2.62
CA THR A 108 14.53 6.31 -1.93
C THR A 108 14.67 6.23 -0.40
N TRP A 109 15.27 5.17 0.15
CA TRP A 109 15.52 5.07 1.60
C TRP A 109 16.54 6.08 2.11
N LYS A 110 17.51 6.47 1.27
CA LYS A 110 18.50 7.51 1.62
C LYS A 110 17.91 8.90 1.49
N GLN A 111 17.06 9.13 0.49
CA GLN A 111 16.42 10.44 0.24
C GLN A 111 15.25 10.72 1.19
N TYR A 112 14.43 9.69 1.47
CA TYR A 112 13.17 9.82 2.21
C TYR A 112 13.00 8.73 3.29
N PRO A 113 13.96 8.56 4.23
CA PRO A 113 13.97 7.48 5.20
C PRO A 113 12.69 7.42 6.06
N ARG A 114 12.21 8.59 6.53
CA ARG A 114 11.00 8.70 7.35
C ARG A 114 9.75 8.17 6.64
N GLN A 115 9.60 8.50 5.35
CA GLN A 115 8.44 8.06 4.56
C GLN A 115 8.48 6.56 4.32
N MET A 116 9.68 6.01 4.08
CA MET A 116 9.87 4.57 3.89
C MET A 116 9.61 3.78 5.17
N LEU A 117 10.07 4.28 6.32
CA LEU A 117 9.77 3.68 7.63
C LEU A 117 8.27 3.68 7.92
N LYS A 118 7.59 4.80 7.67
CA LYS A 118 6.12 4.88 7.80
C LYS A 118 5.41 3.87 6.91
N ALA A 119 5.83 3.72 5.65
CA ALA A 119 5.21 2.77 4.74
C ALA A 119 5.33 1.32 5.25
N ARG A 120 6.46 0.96 5.87
CA ARG A 120 6.65 -0.36 6.50
C ARG A 120 5.81 -0.54 7.76
N CYS A 121 5.84 0.45 8.65
CA CYS A 121 5.04 0.45 9.87
C CYS A 121 3.54 0.26 9.57
N ILE A 122 3.01 0.98 8.57
CA ILE A 122 1.61 0.83 8.12
C ILE A 122 1.35 -0.55 7.55
N SER A 123 2.19 -1.00 6.61
CA SER A 123 1.95 -2.26 5.91
C SER A 123 1.94 -3.43 6.87
N GLU A 124 2.84 -3.44 7.85
CA GLU A 124 2.88 -4.47 8.89
C GLU A 124 1.69 -4.33 9.85
N GLY A 125 1.44 -3.15 10.41
CA GLY A 125 0.37 -2.94 11.39
C GLY A 125 -1.01 -3.27 10.85
N VAL A 126 -1.32 -2.84 9.63
CA VAL A 126 -2.61 -3.15 8.99
C VAL A 126 -2.74 -4.65 8.71
N ARG A 127 -1.70 -5.32 8.23
CA ARG A 127 -1.72 -6.76 7.95
C ARG A 127 -1.84 -7.59 9.23
N THR A 128 -1.22 -7.15 10.31
CA THR A 128 -1.26 -7.86 11.60
C THR A 128 -2.63 -7.72 12.27
N VAL A 129 -3.21 -6.52 12.27
CA VAL A 129 -4.49 -6.28 12.96
C VAL A 129 -5.69 -6.67 12.11
N PHE A 130 -5.70 -6.31 10.82
CA PHE A 130 -6.86 -6.53 9.96
C PHE A 130 -6.43 -6.86 8.52
N PRO A 131 -5.97 -8.12 8.29
CA PRO A 131 -5.42 -8.55 7.00
C PRO A 131 -6.42 -8.50 5.84
N ALA A 132 -7.72 -8.43 6.14
CA ALA A 132 -8.79 -8.32 5.15
C ALA A 132 -8.62 -7.14 4.18
N VAL A 133 -7.92 -6.09 4.60
CA VAL A 133 -7.60 -4.91 3.77
C VAL A 133 -6.58 -5.23 2.66
N SER A 134 -5.83 -6.32 2.81
CA SER A 134 -4.69 -6.69 1.95
C SER A 134 -4.90 -8.00 1.17
N ILE A 135 -6.11 -8.55 1.15
CA ILE A 135 -6.43 -9.76 0.38
C ILE A 135 -6.20 -9.49 -1.11
N GLY A 136 -5.39 -10.32 -1.77
CA GLY A 136 -5.26 -10.36 -3.24
C GLY A 136 -4.03 -9.66 -3.85
N VAL A 137 -3.08 -9.13 -3.06
CA VAL A 137 -2.05 -8.22 -3.60
C VAL A 137 -0.67 -8.46 -2.96
N TYR A 138 0.33 -8.84 -3.78
CA TYR A 138 1.77 -8.96 -3.40
C TYR A 138 2.70 -8.33 -4.44
#